data_AF-A0A0D6MCP3-F1
#
_entry.id   AF-A0A0D6MCP3-F1
#
_cell.length_a   1.000
_cell.length_b   1.000
_cell.length_c   1.000
_cell.angle_alpha   90.00
_cell.angle_beta   90.00
_cell.angle_gamma   90.00
#
_symmetry.space_group_name_H-M   'P 1'
#
loop_
_entity.id
_entity.type
_entity.pdbx_description
1 polymer ?
#
loop_
_entity_poly.entity_id
_entity_poly.type
_entity_poly.pdbx_seq_one_letter_code
_entity_poly.pdbx_strand_id
1 'polypeptide(L)'
;MTCNMEGQQPGYGERVKINVLSIMVADRWRGQGELFVDRDPTYFPMVLNYLRDGDNFIPPSDIDARENLRREAEFYNLSGLVKLCLPEVFHVGDKVQWKEDAIDSYWMSFVRCFGCGNEVERCVGAIIERDLDDGTVINYENWKPLKHHMPFMKGKITKLVFNTCCCVKWDNQWDTHLPKSALRLADPKWSSEKC
;
A
#
# COMPACT_ATOMS: atom_id res chain seq x y z
N MET A 1 -16.72 6.51 -62.38
CA MET A 1 -15.33 6.14 -62.05
C MET A 1 -15.00 6.78 -60.72
N THR A 2 -14.41 5.95 -59.87
CA THR A 2 -14.06 6.13 -58.46
C THR A 2 -13.08 7.27 -58.21
N CYS A 3 -13.12 7.87 -57.02
CA CYS A 3 -12.07 7.65 -56.02
C CYS A 3 -12.50 8.18 -54.65
N ASN A 4 -12.60 7.24 -53.70
CA ASN A 4 -12.66 7.48 -52.26
C ASN A 4 -11.43 8.26 -51.82
N MET A 5 -11.61 9.25 -50.94
CA MET A 5 -10.54 9.68 -50.03
C MET A 5 -10.88 9.14 -48.65
N GLU A 6 -10.33 7.97 -48.35
CA GLU A 6 -10.22 7.43 -47.00
C GLU A 6 -9.26 8.33 -46.21
N GLY A 7 -9.82 9.13 -45.30
CA GLY A 7 -9.06 9.83 -44.27
C GLY A 7 -8.67 8.83 -43.19
N GLN A 8 -7.48 8.26 -43.30
CA GLN A 8 -6.83 7.42 -42.31
C GLN A 8 -6.81 8.12 -40.93
N GLN A 9 -7.56 7.60 -39.95
CA GLN A 9 -7.41 8.02 -38.55
C GLN A 9 -6.07 7.49 -38.01
N PRO A 10 -5.21 8.33 -37.41
CA PRO A 10 -3.97 7.86 -36.82
C PRO A 10 -4.29 7.01 -35.59
N GLY A 11 -3.67 5.82 -35.55
CA GLY A 11 -3.85 4.84 -34.49
C GLY A 11 -3.64 5.46 -33.10
N TYR A 12 -4.71 5.49 -32.32
CA TYR A 12 -4.65 5.78 -30.90
C TYR A 12 -3.92 4.63 -30.21
N GLY A 13 -2.62 4.82 -29.99
CA GLY A 13 -1.76 3.87 -29.29
C GLY A 13 -2.30 3.56 -27.90
N GLU A 14 -2.73 2.31 -27.72
CA GLU A 14 -2.50 1.41 -26.57
C GLU A 14 -2.28 2.04 -25.17
N ARG A 15 -3.08 3.03 -24.78
CA ARG A 15 -3.14 3.57 -23.41
C ARG A 15 -4.53 3.73 -22.83
N VAL A 16 -5.60 3.56 -23.62
CA VAL A 16 -6.96 3.70 -23.10
C VAL A 16 -7.45 2.34 -22.59
N LYS A 17 -7.09 1.99 -21.36
CA LYS A 17 -7.95 1.08 -20.59
C LYS A 17 -9.30 1.78 -20.47
N ILE A 18 -10.33 1.22 -21.10
CA ILE A 18 -11.68 1.79 -21.12
C ILE A 18 -12.19 1.92 -19.68
N ASN A 19 -12.22 3.15 -19.18
CA ASN A 19 -12.75 3.51 -17.87
C ASN A 19 -13.85 4.58 -18.05
N VAL A 20 -14.72 4.76 -17.06
CA VAL A 20 -15.91 5.63 -17.21
C VAL A 20 -15.51 7.06 -17.57
N LEU A 21 -14.43 7.57 -16.99
CA LEU A 21 -13.94 8.91 -17.29
C LEU A 21 -13.43 9.04 -18.73
N SER A 22 -12.73 8.04 -19.25
CA SER A 22 -12.27 8.03 -20.64
C SER A 22 -13.44 8.03 -21.63
N ILE A 23 -14.52 7.29 -21.34
CA ILE A 23 -15.75 7.31 -22.15
C ILE A 23 -16.44 8.67 -22.05
N MET A 24 -16.57 9.22 -20.85
CA MET A 24 -17.18 10.53 -20.64
C MET A 24 -16.44 11.63 -21.42
N VAL A 25 -15.11 11.61 -21.39
CA VAL A 25 -14.29 12.60 -22.10
C VAL A 25 -14.26 12.33 -23.61
N ALA A 26 -14.22 11.08 -24.07
CA ALA A 26 -14.18 10.80 -25.51
C ALA A 26 -15.53 11.03 -26.21
N ASP A 27 -16.63 10.58 -25.62
CA ASP A 27 -17.93 10.52 -26.30
C ASP A 27 -18.84 11.71 -25.96
N ARG A 28 -18.73 12.26 -24.74
CA ARG A 28 -19.62 13.32 -24.25
C ARG A 28 -19.00 14.70 -24.29
N TRP A 29 -17.66 14.81 -24.21
CA TRP A 29 -16.97 16.09 -24.37
C TRP A 29 -16.69 16.39 -25.84
N ARG A 30 -17.62 17.12 -26.47
CA ARG A 30 -17.47 17.56 -27.87
C ARG A 30 -16.70 18.89 -28.03
N GLY A 31 -15.84 19.22 -27.06
CA GLY A 31 -15.00 20.42 -27.10
C GLY A 31 -15.72 21.73 -26.77
N GLN A 32 -16.98 21.69 -26.36
CA GLN A 32 -17.77 22.86 -25.96
C GLN A 32 -18.70 22.48 -24.80
N GLY A 33 -18.29 22.73 -23.56
CA GLY A 33 -19.12 22.50 -22.37
C GLY A 33 -18.34 22.19 -21.10
N GLU A 34 -19.06 21.82 -20.04
CA GLU A 34 -18.54 21.24 -18.79
C GLU A 34 -19.08 19.79 -18.67
N LEU A 35 -18.34 18.89 -18.00
CA LEU A 35 -18.83 17.53 -17.72
C LEU A 35 -19.45 17.52 -16.33
N PHE A 36 -20.70 17.09 -16.27
CA PHE A 36 -21.35 16.81 -15.00
C PHE A 36 -21.23 15.33 -14.64
N VAL A 37 -20.79 15.06 -13.42
CA VAL A 37 -20.72 13.72 -12.84
C VAL A 37 -21.62 13.70 -11.60
N ASP A 38 -22.70 12.93 -11.66
CA ASP A 38 -23.68 12.79 -10.57
C ASP A 38 -23.20 11.80 -9.50
N ARG A 39 -22.11 12.19 -8.81
CA ARG A 39 -21.45 11.40 -7.75
C ARG A 39 -20.99 12.30 -6.62
N ASP A 40 -20.74 11.68 -5.46
CA ASP A 40 -20.15 12.36 -4.32
C ASP A 40 -18.70 12.81 -4.67
N PRO A 41 -18.39 14.11 -4.61
CA PRO A 41 -17.07 14.61 -4.95
C PRO A 41 -16.00 14.28 -3.90
N THR A 42 -16.36 13.78 -2.71
CA THR A 42 -15.46 13.63 -1.54
C THR A 42 -14.18 12.88 -1.87
N TYR A 43 -14.26 11.77 -2.63
CA TYR A 43 -13.10 10.93 -2.98
C TYR A 43 -12.61 11.12 -4.41
N PHE A 44 -13.27 11.96 -5.20
CA PHE A 44 -12.89 12.21 -6.59
C PHE A 44 -11.46 12.77 -6.75
N PRO A 45 -10.95 13.68 -5.89
CA PRO A 45 -9.56 14.11 -5.97
C PRO A 45 -8.55 12.97 -5.84
N MET A 46 -8.85 11.94 -5.04
CA MET A 46 -7.97 10.77 -4.89
C MET A 46 -8.00 9.89 -6.14
N VAL A 47 -9.16 9.76 -6.79
CA VAL A 47 -9.27 9.10 -8.11
C VAL A 47 -8.38 9.81 -9.14
N LEU A 48 -8.41 11.14 -9.17
CA LEU A 48 -7.53 11.92 -10.07
C LEU A 48 -6.05 11.76 -9.73
N ASN A 49 -5.69 11.76 -8.44
CA ASN A 49 -4.32 11.51 -8.01
C ASN A 49 -3.85 10.12 -8.45
N TYR A 50 -4.67 9.08 -8.31
CA TYR A 50 -4.35 7.75 -8.82
C TYR A 50 -4.12 7.74 -10.34
N LEU A 51 -4.98 8.41 -11.10
CA LEU A 51 -4.83 8.50 -12.56
C LEU A 51 -3.55 9.24 -12.99
N ARG A 52 -3.05 10.16 -12.15
CA ARG A 52 -1.80 10.89 -12.38
C ARG A 52 -0.57 10.10 -11.96
N ASP A 53 -0.62 9.50 -10.76
CA ASP A 53 0.54 8.93 -10.07
C ASP A 53 0.71 7.43 -10.36
N GLY A 54 -0.34 6.76 -10.85
CA GLY A 54 -0.35 5.36 -11.24
C GLY A 54 -0.07 4.42 -10.07
N ASP A 55 0.90 3.51 -10.27
CA ASP A 55 1.30 2.54 -9.24
C ASP A 55 1.99 3.17 -8.03
N ASN A 56 2.41 4.45 -8.11
CA ASN A 56 2.99 5.19 -6.98
C ASN A 56 1.94 5.80 -6.05
N PHE A 57 0.66 5.69 -6.38
CA PHE A 57 -0.42 6.19 -5.54
C PHE A 57 -0.52 5.42 -4.23
N ILE A 58 -0.60 6.14 -3.11
CA ILE A 58 -0.75 5.57 -1.78
C ILE A 58 -2.20 5.76 -1.30
N PRO A 59 -2.97 4.68 -1.08
CA PRO A 59 -4.35 4.80 -0.61
C PRO A 59 -4.39 5.26 0.86
N PRO A 60 -5.51 5.87 1.30
CA PRO A 60 -5.69 6.28 2.69
C PRO A 60 -5.46 5.14 3.68
N SER A 61 -4.81 5.44 4.80
CA SER A 61 -4.60 4.49 5.89
C SER A 61 -5.89 4.20 6.66
N ASP A 62 -6.80 5.18 6.75
CA ASP A 62 -8.12 5.01 7.37
C ASP A 62 -8.98 3.98 6.60
N ILE A 63 -9.65 3.09 7.35
CA ILE A 63 -10.37 1.95 6.78
C ILE A 63 -11.62 2.42 6.04
N ASP A 64 -12.38 3.35 6.63
CA ASP A 64 -13.63 3.85 6.05
C ASP A 64 -13.35 4.67 4.79
N ALA A 65 -12.33 5.54 4.85
CA ALA A 65 -11.88 6.31 3.70
C ALA A 65 -11.41 5.41 2.55
N ARG A 66 -10.69 4.32 2.86
CA ARG A 66 -10.21 3.38 1.86
C ARG A 66 -11.35 2.57 1.23
N GLU A 67 -12.34 2.17 2.02
CA GLU A 67 -13.52 1.47 1.52
C GLU A 67 -14.38 2.38 0.63
N ASN A 68 -14.58 3.63 1.01
CA ASN A 68 -15.29 4.59 0.15
C ASN A 68 -14.53 4.87 -1.15
N LEU A 69 -13.20 5.03 -1.09
CA LEU A 69 -12.37 5.16 -2.28
C LEU A 69 -12.45 3.92 -3.18
N ARG A 70 -12.49 2.72 -2.60
CA ARG A 70 -12.68 1.45 -3.34
C ARG A 70 -13.98 1.46 -4.13
N ARG A 71 -15.09 1.92 -3.54
CA ARG A 71 -16.40 2.02 -4.21
C ARG A 71 -16.38 3.00 -5.39
N GLU A 72 -15.70 4.15 -5.24
CA GLU A 72 -15.51 5.06 -6.37
C GLU A 72 -14.63 4.44 -7.45
N ALA A 73 -13.56 3.73 -7.07
CA ALA A 73 -12.70 3.03 -8.02
C ALA A 73 -13.45 1.95 -8.81
N GLU A 74 -14.38 1.23 -8.18
CA GLU A 74 -15.29 0.30 -8.86
C GLU A 74 -16.20 1.02 -9.85
N PHE A 75 -16.83 2.13 -9.43
CA PHE A 75 -17.68 2.93 -10.29
C PHE A 75 -16.93 3.42 -11.55
N TYR A 76 -15.73 3.96 -11.37
CA TYR A 76 -14.92 4.45 -12.48
C TYR A 76 -14.24 3.34 -13.30
N ASN A 77 -14.40 2.06 -12.93
CA ASN A 77 -13.75 0.90 -13.54
C ASN A 77 -12.21 0.96 -13.49
N LEU A 78 -11.67 1.37 -12.34
CA LEU A 78 -10.23 1.49 -12.08
C LEU A 78 -9.73 0.29 -11.27
N SER A 79 -9.65 -0.87 -11.92
CA SER A 79 -9.28 -2.14 -11.27
C SER A 79 -7.95 -2.11 -10.50
N GLY A 80 -6.97 -1.33 -10.96
CA GLY A 80 -5.71 -1.13 -10.24
C GLY A 80 -5.91 -0.41 -8.91
N LEU A 81 -6.74 0.64 -8.87
CA LEU A 81 -7.07 1.36 -7.64
C LEU A 81 -7.94 0.49 -6.70
N VAL A 82 -8.87 -0.29 -7.25
CA VAL A 82 -9.63 -1.28 -6.45
C VAL A 82 -8.66 -2.23 -5.74
N LYS A 83 -7.68 -2.77 -6.45
CA LYS A 83 -6.67 -3.67 -5.88
C LYS A 83 -5.84 -3.00 -4.79
N LEU A 84 -5.44 -1.73 -4.96
CA LEU A 84 -4.72 -0.97 -3.95
C LEU A 84 -5.54 -0.73 -2.68
N CYS A 85 -6.87 -0.61 -2.81
CA CYS A 85 -7.76 -0.39 -1.67
C CYS A 85 -8.10 -1.68 -0.90
N LEU A 86 -7.86 -2.85 -1.48
CA LEU A 86 -8.08 -4.13 -0.80
C LEU A 86 -7.03 -4.34 0.30
N PRO A 87 -7.41 -5.00 1.41
CA PRO A 87 -6.44 -5.38 2.43
C PRO A 87 -5.40 -6.33 1.82
N GLU A 88 -4.12 -6.12 2.17
CA GLU A 88 -3.09 -7.08 1.80
C GLU A 88 -3.36 -8.43 2.48
N VAL A 89 -3.42 -9.47 1.65
CA VAL A 89 -3.58 -10.85 2.12
C VAL A 89 -2.20 -11.48 2.19
N PHE A 90 -1.78 -11.78 3.41
CA PHE A 90 -0.49 -12.39 3.70
C PHE A 90 -0.62 -13.90 3.89
N HIS A 91 0.33 -14.63 3.34
CA HIS A 91 0.50 -16.07 3.50
C HIS A 91 1.81 -16.40 4.20
N VAL A 92 1.86 -17.57 4.84
CA VAL A 92 3.11 -18.09 5.37
C VAL A 92 4.09 -18.30 4.22
N GLY A 93 5.28 -17.74 4.37
CA GLY A 93 6.34 -17.80 3.39
C GLY A 93 6.47 -16.58 2.48
N ASP A 94 5.52 -15.64 2.53
CA ASP A 94 5.62 -14.39 1.79
C ASP A 94 6.83 -13.58 2.26
N LYS A 95 7.52 -12.96 1.30
CA LYS A 95 8.57 -11.98 1.57
C LYS A 95 7.92 -10.63 1.81
N VAL A 96 8.31 -9.96 2.88
CA VAL A 96 7.70 -8.69 3.32
C VAL A 96 8.75 -7.65 3.67
N GLN A 97 8.32 -6.40 3.68
CA GLN A 97 9.06 -5.23 4.13
C GLN A 97 8.16 -4.35 5.00
N TRP A 98 8.76 -3.40 5.72
CA TRP A 98 8.00 -2.37 6.41
C TRP A 98 7.25 -1.48 5.41
N LYS A 99 6.01 -1.15 5.76
CA LYS A 99 5.26 -0.10 5.09
C LYS A 99 5.78 1.25 5.60
N GLU A 100 6.14 2.16 4.69
CA GLU A 100 6.83 3.40 5.03
C GLU A 100 6.03 4.29 5.99
N ASP A 101 4.73 4.42 5.75
CA ASP A 101 3.78 5.17 6.58
C ASP A 101 3.53 4.53 7.96
N ALA A 102 3.91 3.27 8.17
CA ALA A 102 3.76 2.56 9.43
C ALA A 102 5.00 2.67 10.34
N ILE A 103 6.17 3.03 9.79
CA ILE A 103 7.43 3.01 10.54
C ILE A 103 7.37 3.96 11.73
N ASP A 104 6.86 5.18 11.54
CA ASP A 104 6.76 6.17 12.61
C ASP A 104 5.90 5.69 13.78
N SER A 105 4.87 4.90 13.50
CA SER A 105 3.98 4.33 14.51
C SER A 105 4.59 3.16 15.28
N TYR A 106 5.50 2.39 14.66
CA TYR A 106 5.94 1.11 15.22
C TYR A 106 7.43 1.03 15.59
N TRP A 107 8.30 1.93 15.11
CA TRP A 107 9.75 1.78 15.29
C TRP A 107 10.20 1.71 16.74
N MET A 108 9.59 2.51 17.63
CA MET A 108 9.91 2.48 19.06
C MET A 108 9.49 1.13 19.68
N SER A 109 8.30 0.65 19.35
CA SER A 109 7.80 -0.65 19.81
C SER A 109 8.61 -1.82 19.23
N PHE A 110 9.11 -1.67 18.00
CA PHE A 110 9.99 -2.64 17.37
C PHE A 110 11.34 -2.73 18.09
N VAL A 111 11.93 -1.60 18.47
CA VAL A 111 13.13 -1.54 19.33
C VAL A 111 12.87 -2.24 20.67
N ARG A 112 11.70 -2.03 21.28
CA ARG A 112 11.33 -2.70 22.54
C ARG A 112 11.19 -4.22 22.40
N CYS A 113 10.89 -4.73 21.21
CA CYS A 113 10.82 -6.19 20.95
C CYS A 113 12.21 -6.83 20.76
N PHE A 114 13.32 -6.11 21.02
CA PHE A 114 14.66 -6.70 21.01
C PHE A 114 14.70 -7.93 21.92
N GLY A 115 14.60 -9.12 21.33
CA GLY A 115 14.60 -10.39 22.06
C GLY A 115 13.23 -10.96 22.42
N CYS A 116 12.15 -10.65 21.70
CA CYS A 116 10.89 -11.42 21.78
C CYS A 116 11.06 -12.82 21.17
N GLY A 117 11.91 -13.64 21.78
CA GLY A 117 12.20 -15.00 21.34
C GLY A 117 10.95 -15.86 21.42
N ASN A 118 10.38 -16.25 20.28
CA ASN A 118 9.33 -17.25 20.04
C ASN A 118 8.07 -17.26 20.94
N GLU A 119 7.96 -16.40 21.95
CA GLU A 119 6.78 -16.26 22.79
C GLU A 119 5.78 -15.39 22.03
N VAL A 120 4.76 -16.07 21.53
CA VAL A 120 3.64 -15.57 20.71
C VAL A 120 2.85 -14.44 21.39
N GLU A 121 3.19 -14.04 22.62
CA GLU A 121 2.37 -13.16 23.45
C GLU A 121 2.58 -11.66 23.22
N ARG A 122 3.70 -11.21 22.65
CA ARG A 122 4.00 -9.76 22.53
C ARG A 122 4.01 -9.27 21.09
N CYS A 123 2.85 -8.79 20.64
CA CYS A 123 2.76 -8.08 19.37
C CYS A 123 3.36 -6.66 19.50
N VAL A 124 4.20 -6.25 18.54
CA VAL A 124 4.76 -4.88 18.44
C VAL A 124 3.67 -3.80 18.52
N GLY A 125 2.47 -4.07 18.00
CA GLY A 125 1.34 -3.13 18.07
C GLY A 125 0.68 -3.01 19.44
N ALA A 126 0.86 -3.97 20.34
CA ALA A 126 0.24 -3.99 21.67
C ALA A 126 1.13 -3.40 22.78
N ILE A 127 2.39 -3.06 22.47
CA ILE A 127 3.38 -2.55 23.45
C ILE A 127 3.12 -1.07 23.84
N ILE A 128 2.19 -0.38 23.17
CA ILE A 128 1.92 1.05 23.37
C ILE A 128 1.41 1.36 24.80
N GLU A 129 0.74 0.41 25.46
CA GLU A 129 0.03 0.67 26.74
C GLU A 129 0.68 0.06 27.99
N ARG A 130 1.81 -0.64 27.86
CA ARG A 130 2.46 -1.29 29.02
C ARG A 130 3.85 -0.72 29.20
N ASP A 131 3.93 0.28 30.08
CA ASP A 131 5.19 0.64 30.71
C ASP A 131 5.73 -0.62 31.40
N LEU A 132 6.86 -1.11 30.89
CA LEU A 132 7.64 -2.12 31.59
C LEU A 132 8.11 -1.46 32.89
N ASP A 133 7.53 -1.89 34.01
CA ASP A 133 7.91 -1.51 35.37
C ASP A 133 9.32 -2.07 35.77
N ASP A 134 10.15 -2.43 34.77
CA ASP A 134 11.47 -3.03 34.96
C ASP A 134 12.61 -2.01 35.02
N GLY A 135 12.29 -0.72 34.88
CA GLY A 135 13.26 0.38 34.98
C GLY A 135 14.19 0.53 33.77
N THR A 136 13.97 -0.20 32.66
CA THR A 136 14.80 -0.09 31.46
C THR A 136 14.50 1.19 30.70
N VAL A 137 15.38 2.19 30.86
CA VAL A 137 15.33 3.43 30.07
C VAL A 137 16.00 3.21 28.71
N ILE A 138 15.19 3.02 27.67
CA ILE A 138 15.68 2.96 26.28
C ILE A 138 15.90 4.38 25.77
N ASN A 139 17.15 4.70 25.39
CA ASN A 139 17.45 5.94 24.68
C ASN A 139 17.17 5.77 23.18
N TYR A 140 15.98 6.19 22.73
CA TYR A 140 15.53 6.08 21.34
C TYR A 140 16.37 6.85 20.32
N GLU A 141 17.11 7.88 20.74
CA GLU A 141 17.97 8.64 19.82
C GLU A 141 19.06 7.75 19.21
N ASN A 142 19.60 6.80 19.99
CA ASN A 142 20.59 5.84 19.53
C ASN A 142 20.03 4.83 18.52
N TRP A 143 18.70 4.73 18.42
CA TRP A 143 17.99 3.80 17.53
C TRP A 143 17.44 4.46 16.26
N LYS A 144 17.64 5.78 16.08
CA LYS A 144 17.32 6.46 14.82
C LYS A 144 17.96 5.81 13.58
N PRO A 145 19.21 5.31 13.62
CA PRO A 145 19.77 4.56 12.49
C PRO A 145 18.94 3.31 12.14
N LEU A 146 18.45 2.58 13.14
CA LEU A 146 17.56 1.44 12.90
C LEU A 146 16.25 1.90 12.25
N LYS A 147 15.63 2.96 12.78
CA LYS A 147 14.41 3.55 12.19
C LYS A 147 14.59 3.87 10.70
N HIS A 148 15.69 4.53 10.33
CA HIS A 148 16.00 4.84 8.93
C HIS A 148 16.29 3.60 8.08
N HIS A 149 16.72 2.50 8.71
CA HIS A 149 16.99 1.23 8.03
C HIS A 149 15.73 0.36 7.85
N MET A 150 14.68 0.56 8.67
CA MET A 150 13.43 -0.22 8.62
C MET A 150 12.79 -0.34 7.21
N PRO A 151 12.72 0.71 6.36
CA PRO A 151 12.14 0.58 5.01
C PRO A 151 12.84 -0.47 4.13
N PHE A 152 14.14 -0.71 4.39
CA PHE A 152 14.99 -1.61 3.63
C PHE A 152 15.05 -3.02 4.24
N MET A 153 14.58 -3.18 5.48
CA MET A 153 14.53 -4.49 6.13
C MET A 153 13.57 -5.41 5.39
N LYS A 154 14.03 -6.64 5.13
CA LYS A 154 13.25 -7.70 4.52
C LYS A 154 13.14 -8.87 5.49
N GLY A 155 12.00 -9.54 5.42
CA GLY A 155 11.77 -10.74 6.16
C GLY A 155 10.82 -11.67 5.45
N LYS A 156 10.62 -12.83 6.07
CA LYS A 156 9.70 -13.86 5.61
C LYS A 156 8.67 -14.14 6.70
N ILE A 157 7.39 -14.19 6.32
CA ILE A 157 6.33 -14.57 7.26
C ILE A 157 6.52 -16.04 7.64
N THR A 158 6.67 -16.30 8.93
CA THR A 158 6.83 -17.66 9.48
C THR A 158 5.54 -18.21 10.06
N LYS A 159 4.65 -17.33 10.55
CA LYS A 159 3.37 -17.71 11.16
C LYS A 159 2.34 -16.60 11.01
N LEU A 160 1.10 -16.95 10.74
CA LEU A 160 -0.04 -16.03 10.84
C LEU A 160 -0.62 -16.13 12.25
N VAL A 161 -0.87 -15.00 12.90
CA VAL A 161 -1.37 -14.94 14.28
C VAL A 161 -2.71 -14.20 14.29
N PHE A 162 -3.78 -14.95 14.56
CA PHE A 162 -5.15 -14.48 14.40
C PHE A 162 -5.40 -13.88 13.00
N ASN A 163 -6.30 -12.89 12.91
CA ASN A 163 -6.61 -12.24 11.65
C ASN A 163 -5.76 -10.97 11.38
N THR A 164 -5.22 -10.34 12.42
CA THR A 164 -4.62 -9.00 12.33
C THR A 164 -3.09 -8.97 12.43
N CYS A 165 -2.44 -10.06 12.86
CA CYS A 165 -1.00 -10.09 13.12
C CYS A 165 -0.29 -11.26 12.44
N CYS A 166 1.04 -11.21 12.42
CA CYS A 166 1.90 -12.29 11.93
C CYS A 166 3.28 -12.25 12.60
N CYS A 167 3.99 -13.37 12.53
CA CYS A 167 5.40 -13.47 12.88
C CYS A 167 6.23 -13.35 11.60
N VAL A 168 7.24 -12.49 11.65
CA VAL A 168 8.21 -12.29 10.57
C VAL A 168 9.59 -12.64 11.07
N LYS A 169 10.29 -13.48 10.31
CA LYS A 169 11.73 -13.72 10.44
C LYS A 169 12.46 -12.81 9.47
N TRP A 170 13.15 -11.82 10.00
CA TRP A 170 13.94 -10.85 9.24
C TRP A 170 15.28 -11.44 8.80
N ASP A 171 15.86 -10.91 7.74
CA ASP A 171 17.13 -11.39 7.17
C ASP A 171 18.31 -11.25 8.16
N ASN A 172 18.23 -10.29 9.08
CA ASN A 172 19.16 -10.11 10.19
C ASN A 172 18.95 -11.13 11.35
N GLN A 173 18.20 -12.20 11.11
CA GLN A 173 17.86 -13.27 12.05
C GLN A 173 16.89 -12.90 13.17
N TRP A 174 16.32 -11.69 13.17
CA TRP A 174 15.34 -11.31 14.17
C TRP A 174 13.98 -11.95 13.88
N ASP A 175 13.32 -12.42 14.94
CA ASP A 175 11.95 -12.92 14.87
C ASP A 175 11.04 -11.94 15.63
N THR A 176 10.01 -11.43 14.97
CA THR A 176 9.09 -10.46 15.60
C THR A 176 7.63 -10.74 15.27
N HIS A 177 6.76 -10.57 16.25
CA HIS A 177 5.30 -10.60 16.09
C HIS A 177 4.79 -9.17 15.92
N LEU A 178 4.17 -8.85 14.78
CA LEU A 178 3.69 -7.49 14.49
C LEU A 178 2.36 -7.48 13.72
N PRO A 179 1.64 -6.34 13.74
CA PRO A 179 0.41 -6.18 12.96
C PRO A 179 0.70 -6.31 11.47
N LYS A 180 -0.19 -6.99 10.74
CA LYS A 180 -0.14 -7.08 9.27
C LYS A 180 -0.19 -5.70 8.62
N SER A 181 -0.84 -4.73 9.25
CA SER A 181 -0.93 -3.34 8.80
C SER A 181 0.41 -2.61 8.75
N ALA A 182 1.44 -3.11 9.44
CA ALA A 182 2.79 -2.55 9.44
C ALA A 182 3.65 -3.01 8.26
N LEU A 183 3.17 -3.98 7.49
CA LEU A 183 3.92 -4.69 6.46
C LEU A 183 3.34 -4.43 5.08
N ARG A 184 4.18 -4.61 4.08
CA ARG A 184 3.81 -4.80 2.68
C ARG A 184 4.53 -6.01 2.09
N LEU A 185 3.99 -6.61 1.03
CA LEU A 185 4.73 -7.57 0.22
C LEU A 185 6.01 -6.92 -0.35
N ALA A 186 7.13 -7.65 -0.27
CA ALA A 186 8.41 -7.18 -0.80
C ALA A 186 8.39 -7.17 -2.33
N ASP A 187 8.91 -6.09 -2.92
CA ASP A 187 8.92 -5.92 -4.37
C ASP A 187 9.79 -7.00 -5.06
N PRO A 188 9.23 -7.82 -5.97
CA PRO A 188 9.98 -8.92 -6.58
C PRO A 188 11.17 -8.43 -7.41
N LYS A 189 11.09 -7.21 -7.94
CA LYS A 189 12.11 -6.58 -8.80
C LYS A 189 13.43 -6.25 -8.09
N TRP A 190 13.46 -6.24 -6.76
CA TRP A 190 14.70 -5.99 -5.99
C TRP A 190 15.55 -7.27 -5.81
N SER A 191 15.06 -8.44 -6.24
CA SER A 191 15.76 -9.72 -6.06
C SER A 191 17.02 -9.90 -6.93
N SER A 192 17.37 -8.92 -7.76
CA SER A 192 18.47 -9.03 -8.75
C SER A 192 19.73 -8.22 -8.46
N GLU A 193 19.79 -7.38 -7.42
CA GLU A 193 21.06 -6.75 -7.04
C GLU A 193 21.77 -7.60 -6.00
N LYS A 194 22.50 -8.59 -6.50
CA LYS A 194 23.64 -9.17 -5.80
C LYS A 194 24.79 -8.17 -5.88
N CYS A 195 25.21 -7.64 -4.74
CA CYS A 195 26.59 -7.23 -4.48
C CYS A 195 26.95 -7.72 -3.07
#